data_AF-A0A8T7C7A0-F1
#
_entry.id   AF-A0A8T7C7A0-F1
#
_cell.length_a   1.000
_cell.length_b   1.000
_cell.length_c   1.000
_cell.angle_alpha   90.00
_cell.angle_beta   90.00
_cell.angle_gamma   90.00
#
_symmetry.space_group_name_H-M   'P 1'
#
loop_
_entity.id
_entity.type
_entity.pdbx_description
1 polymer ?
#
loop_
_entity_poly.entity_id
_entity_poly.type
_entity_poly.pdbx_seq_one_letter_code
_entity_poly.pdbx_strand_id
1 'polypeptide(L)'
;LTEPDPRDDLSGMDVARKLVILAREVGLDSELADVEIESLVPSELESVDVEAFMAGYSDNDEAMLARYKSASAAGKVLRYVGELAEGAKPTVTLQAVDTSHPFANIKLTDNIVQFVSQRYADNPLIVQGPGAGPAVTAGGVFADLLRLCAYLGARL
;
A
#
# COMPACT_ATOMS: atom_id res chain seq x y z
N LEU A 1 4.41 13.60 6.46
CA LEU A 1 4.91 12.96 5.23
C LEU A 1 3.68 12.79 4.36
N THR A 2 3.38 13.82 3.60
CA THR A 2 2.35 13.79 2.56
C THR A 2 2.96 14.46 1.35
N GLU A 3 2.46 14.13 0.18
CA GLU A 3 2.69 14.94 -1.01
C GLU A 3 2.14 16.37 -0.80
N PRO A 4 2.57 17.36 -1.61
CA PRO A 4 2.02 18.71 -1.55
C PRO A 4 0.50 18.75 -1.67
N ASP A 5 -0.07 17.81 -2.41
CA ASP A 5 -1.50 17.52 -2.46
C ASP A 5 -1.81 16.20 -1.74
N PRO A 6 -2.43 16.21 -0.55
CA PRO A 6 -2.70 14.99 0.22
C PRO A 6 -3.62 13.99 -0.49
N ARG A 7 -4.36 14.42 -1.53
CA ARG A 7 -5.21 13.53 -2.33
C ARG A 7 -4.40 12.48 -3.07
N ASP A 8 -3.16 12.79 -3.44
CA ASP A 8 -2.29 11.82 -4.13
C ASP A 8 -2.00 10.60 -3.25
N ASP A 9 -1.82 10.82 -1.93
CA ASP A 9 -1.65 9.75 -0.95
C ASP A 9 -2.97 9.04 -0.62
N LEU A 10 -4.05 9.81 -0.43
CA LEU A 10 -5.35 9.30 0.02
C LEU A 10 -6.15 8.58 -1.06
N SER A 11 -5.85 8.84 -2.34
CA SER A 11 -6.52 8.19 -3.48
C SER A 11 -6.29 6.68 -3.54
N GLY A 12 -5.21 6.18 -2.91
CA GLY A 12 -4.77 4.80 -3.01
C GLY A 12 -4.08 4.44 -4.32
N MET A 13 -3.92 5.40 -5.24
CA MET A 13 -3.32 5.15 -6.55
C MET A 13 -1.86 4.70 -6.46
N ASP A 14 -1.11 5.20 -5.49
CA ASP A 14 0.27 4.76 -5.26
C ASP A 14 0.35 3.27 -4.87
N VAL A 15 -0.57 2.82 -4.01
CA VAL A 15 -0.68 1.41 -3.62
C VAL A 15 -1.14 0.57 -4.81
N ALA A 16 -2.10 1.04 -5.60
CA ALA A 16 -2.59 0.34 -6.78
C ALA A 16 -1.49 0.13 -7.84
N ARG A 17 -0.67 1.16 -8.12
CA ARG A 17 0.48 1.02 -9.04
C ARG A 17 1.46 -0.02 -8.56
N LYS A 18 1.78 -0.04 -7.26
CA LYS A 18 2.67 -1.05 -6.67
C LYS A 18 2.06 -2.45 -6.74
N LEU A 19 0.75 -2.57 -6.50
CA LEU A 19 0.02 -3.84 -6.56
C LEU A 19 0.03 -4.42 -7.98
N VAL A 20 -0.19 -3.60 -9.02
CA VAL A 20 -0.11 -4.01 -10.43
C VAL A 20 1.29 -4.48 -10.80
N ILE A 21 2.34 -3.78 -10.33
CA ILE A 21 3.72 -4.24 -10.53
C ILE A 21 3.90 -5.63 -9.91
N LEU A 22 3.49 -5.82 -8.64
CA LEU A 22 3.59 -7.12 -7.98
C LEU A 22 2.79 -8.22 -8.68
N ALA A 23 1.58 -7.91 -9.18
CA ALA A 23 0.76 -8.85 -9.92
C ALA A 23 1.47 -9.35 -11.19
N ARG A 24 2.09 -8.43 -11.94
CA ARG A 24 2.87 -8.75 -13.13
C ARG A 24 4.13 -9.56 -12.81
N GLU A 25 4.82 -9.23 -11.72
CA GLU A 25 6.00 -9.99 -11.27
C GLU A 25 5.68 -11.43 -10.88
N VAL A 26 4.44 -11.71 -10.43
CA VAL A 26 3.97 -13.09 -10.16
C VAL A 26 3.30 -13.75 -11.37
N GLY A 27 3.36 -13.13 -12.55
CA GLY A 27 2.90 -13.69 -13.82
C GLY A 27 1.41 -13.48 -14.12
N LEU A 28 0.74 -12.58 -13.41
CA LEU A 28 -0.65 -12.21 -13.70
C LEU A 28 -0.69 -11.02 -14.68
N ASP A 29 -1.53 -11.14 -15.70
CA ASP A 29 -1.85 -10.03 -16.60
C ASP A 29 -2.87 -9.11 -15.90
N SER A 30 -2.41 -7.96 -15.46
CA SER A 30 -3.21 -7.01 -14.67
C SER A 30 -2.88 -5.58 -15.09
N GLU A 31 -3.92 -4.77 -15.24
CA GLU A 31 -3.87 -3.34 -15.49
C GLU A 31 -4.45 -2.57 -14.30
N LEU A 32 -4.15 -1.26 -14.22
CA LEU A 32 -4.73 -0.39 -13.18
C LEU A 32 -6.26 -0.37 -13.20
N ALA A 33 -6.86 -0.53 -14.39
CA ALA A 33 -8.31 -0.58 -14.55
C ALA A 33 -8.95 -1.85 -13.93
N ASP A 34 -8.16 -2.88 -13.64
CA ASP A 34 -8.63 -4.12 -13.02
C ASP A 34 -8.63 -4.04 -11.49
N VAL A 35 -7.97 -3.03 -10.91
CA VAL A 35 -7.84 -2.86 -9.46
C VAL A 35 -9.06 -2.17 -8.90
N GLU A 36 -9.73 -2.80 -7.93
CA GLU A 36 -10.82 -2.17 -7.19
C GLU A 36 -10.23 -1.34 -6.04
N ILE A 37 -10.27 -0.01 -6.18
CA ILE A 37 -9.66 0.94 -5.24
C ILE A 37 -10.74 1.63 -4.41
N GLU A 38 -10.66 1.49 -3.09
CA GLU A 38 -11.39 2.31 -2.15
C GLU A 38 -10.59 3.59 -1.88
N SER A 39 -10.90 4.66 -2.60
CA SER A 39 -10.32 5.98 -2.34
C SER A 39 -10.72 6.49 -0.95
N LEU A 40 -9.78 7.06 -0.22
CA LEU A 40 -10.05 7.82 1.02
C LEU A 40 -10.34 9.30 0.74
N VAL A 41 -10.25 9.73 -0.52
CA VAL A 41 -10.69 11.06 -0.97
C VAL A 41 -12.22 11.03 -1.20
N PRO A 42 -13.01 11.82 -0.45
CA PRO A 42 -14.44 11.95 -0.69
C PRO A 42 -14.71 12.52 -2.07
N SER A 43 -15.73 12.00 -2.76
CA SER A 43 -16.07 12.39 -4.13
C SER A 43 -16.32 13.90 -4.30
N GLU A 44 -16.86 14.53 -3.27
CA GLU A 44 -17.16 15.97 -3.23
C GLU A 44 -15.89 16.83 -3.21
N LEU A 45 -14.75 16.25 -2.80
CA LEU A 45 -13.48 16.94 -2.64
C LEU A 45 -12.43 16.54 -3.69
N GLU A 46 -12.77 15.67 -4.64
CA GLU A 46 -11.82 15.23 -5.68
C GLU A 46 -11.37 16.38 -6.58
N SER A 47 -12.31 17.27 -6.97
CA SER A 47 -12.08 18.29 -8.00
C SER A 47 -11.90 19.71 -7.46
N VAL A 48 -11.85 19.90 -6.14
CA VAL A 48 -11.63 21.22 -5.51
C VAL A 48 -10.14 21.59 -5.52
N ASP A 49 -9.78 22.81 -5.12
CA ASP A 49 -8.37 23.13 -4.87
C ASP A 49 -7.88 22.55 -3.53
N VAL A 50 -6.57 22.57 -3.30
CA VAL A 50 -5.96 21.97 -2.11
C VAL A 50 -6.42 22.66 -0.82
N GLU A 51 -6.67 23.98 -0.85
CA GLU A 51 -7.09 24.73 0.32
C GLU A 51 -8.53 24.34 0.72
N ALA A 52 -9.43 24.28 -0.25
CA ALA A 52 -10.79 23.81 -0.08
C ALA A 52 -10.84 22.33 0.34
N PHE A 53 -9.97 21.47 -0.22
CA PHE A 53 -9.83 20.08 0.21
C PHE A 53 -9.49 20.02 1.70
N MET A 54 -8.45 20.74 2.13
CA MET A 54 -8.02 20.73 3.53
C MET A 54 -9.07 21.31 4.49
N ALA A 55 -9.83 22.31 4.04
CA ALA A 55 -10.89 22.91 4.85
C ALA A 55 -12.13 22.00 5.00
N GLY A 56 -12.49 21.25 3.94
CA GLY A 56 -13.68 20.39 3.91
C GLY A 56 -13.43 18.93 4.34
N TYR A 57 -12.19 18.46 4.37
CA TYR A 57 -11.90 17.04 4.62
C TYR A 57 -12.40 16.56 5.99
N SER A 58 -12.35 17.42 7.01
CA SER A 58 -12.82 17.08 8.37
C SER A 58 -14.32 16.75 8.46
N ASP A 59 -15.12 17.14 7.47
CA ASP A 59 -16.55 16.78 7.43
C ASP A 59 -16.75 15.25 7.31
N ASN A 60 -15.69 14.51 6.93
CA ASN A 60 -15.69 13.06 6.78
C ASN A 60 -15.15 12.32 8.02
N ASP A 61 -14.73 13.04 9.07
CA ASP A 61 -14.13 12.46 10.26
C ASP A 61 -15.10 11.53 11.00
N GLU A 62 -16.40 11.83 11.00
CA GLU A 62 -17.39 11.00 11.70
C GLU A 62 -17.48 9.59 11.08
N ALA A 63 -17.47 9.50 9.76
CA ALA A 63 -17.51 8.21 9.06
C ALA A 63 -16.25 7.38 9.32
N MET A 64 -15.07 8.01 9.27
CA MET A 64 -13.80 7.35 9.58
C MET A 64 -13.72 6.94 11.06
N LEU A 65 -14.18 7.79 11.96
CA LEU A 65 -14.23 7.52 13.40
C LEU A 65 -15.17 6.36 13.72
N ALA A 66 -16.31 6.25 13.02
CA ALA A 66 -17.23 5.12 13.18
C ALA A 66 -16.57 3.80 12.76
N ARG A 67 -15.86 3.78 11.62
CA ARG A 67 -15.08 2.62 11.16
C ARG A 67 -13.99 2.25 12.16
N TYR A 68 -13.26 3.24 12.67
CA TYR A 68 -12.23 3.04 13.69
C TYR A 68 -12.82 2.44 14.99
N LYS A 69 -13.93 3.00 15.49
CA LYS A 69 -14.60 2.51 16.70
C LYS A 69 -15.11 1.08 16.51
N SER A 70 -15.67 0.77 15.34
CA SER A 70 -16.14 -0.58 15.01
C SER A 70 -14.99 -1.59 15.02
N ALA A 71 -13.87 -1.29 14.35
CA ALA A 71 -12.68 -2.14 14.36
C ALA A 71 -12.10 -2.30 15.76
N SER A 72 -11.98 -1.20 16.51
CA SER A 72 -11.46 -1.20 17.87
C SER A 72 -12.32 -2.02 18.84
N ALA A 73 -13.66 -1.90 18.74
CA ALA A 73 -14.60 -2.71 19.52
C ALA A 73 -14.48 -4.22 19.22
N ALA A 74 -14.06 -4.57 18.00
CA ALA A 74 -13.75 -5.95 17.61
C ALA A 74 -12.31 -6.39 17.96
N GLY A 75 -11.52 -5.56 18.65
CA GLY A 75 -10.11 -5.86 18.96
C GLY A 75 -9.18 -5.83 17.74
N LYS A 76 -9.56 -5.10 16.69
CA LYS A 76 -8.85 -4.98 15.41
C LYS A 76 -8.32 -3.57 15.19
N VAL A 77 -7.41 -3.44 14.23
CA VAL A 77 -6.84 -2.16 13.78
C VAL A 77 -7.07 -1.96 12.29
N LEU A 78 -7.26 -0.70 11.87
CA LEU A 78 -7.46 -0.37 10.46
C LEU A 78 -6.13 -0.24 9.72
N ARG A 79 -6.01 -0.85 8.55
CA ARG A 79 -4.84 -0.77 7.66
C ARG A 79 -5.31 -0.60 6.22
N TYR A 80 -4.62 0.26 5.48
CA TYR A 80 -4.89 0.44 4.06
C TYR A 80 -4.01 -0.54 3.26
N VAL A 81 -4.64 -1.51 2.60
CA VAL A 81 -3.97 -2.73 2.10
C VAL A 81 -4.29 -2.93 0.63
N GLY A 82 -3.23 -3.17 -0.15
CA GLY A 82 -3.34 -3.77 -1.48
C GLY A 82 -3.31 -5.29 -1.37
N GLU A 83 -4.32 -5.97 -1.89
CA GLU A 83 -4.47 -7.43 -1.82
C GLU A 83 -4.59 -8.03 -3.22
N LEU A 84 -3.86 -9.13 -3.42
CA LEU A 84 -3.83 -9.90 -4.64
C LEU A 84 -3.95 -11.39 -4.28
N ALA A 85 -4.98 -12.05 -4.79
CA ALA A 85 -5.19 -13.48 -4.60
C ALA A 85 -5.49 -14.16 -5.95
N GLU A 86 -5.05 -15.41 -6.08
CA GLU A 86 -5.28 -16.19 -7.30
C GLU A 86 -6.79 -16.34 -7.57
N GLY A 87 -7.23 -15.99 -8.78
CA GLY A 87 -8.64 -16.05 -9.18
C GLY A 87 -9.53 -14.92 -8.62
N ALA A 88 -8.97 -13.97 -7.87
CA ALA A 88 -9.67 -12.78 -7.40
C ALA A 88 -9.15 -11.53 -8.10
N LYS A 89 -9.99 -10.49 -8.15
CA LYS A 89 -9.54 -9.18 -8.62
C LYS A 89 -8.61 -8.53 -7.59
N PRO A 90 -7.57 -7.80 -8.02
CA PRO A 90 -6.76 -7.01 -7.11
C PRO A 90 -7.61 -5.93 -6.42
N THR A 91 -7.40 -5.70 -5.13
CA THR A 91 -8.12 -4.67 -4.38
C THR A 91 -7.17 -3.79 -3.60
N VAL A 92 -7.55 -2.53 -3.37
CA VAL A 92 -6.86 -1.59 -2.48
C VAL A 92 -7.90 -1.01 -1.55
N THR A 93 -7.92 -1.44 -0.28
CA THR A 93 -9.03 -1.14 0.65
C THR A 93 -8.56 -0.87 2.07
N LEU A 94 -9.42 -0.19 2.84
CA LEU A 94 -9.24 -0.01 4.27
C LEU A 94 -9.77 -1.23 5.04
N GLN A 95 -8.86 -2.10 5.47
CA GLN A 95 -9.18 -3.37 6.12
C GLN A 95 -9.03 -3.30 7.65
N ALA A 96 -9.90 -4.00 8.37
CA ALA A 96 -9.76 -4.24 9.81
C ALA A 96 -9.03 -5.56 10.04
N VAL A 97 -7.79 -5.50 10.51
CA VAL A 97 -6.94 -6.68 10.78
C VAL A 97 -6.79 -6.93 12.27
N ASP A 98 -6.63 -8.20 12.65
CA ASP A 98 -6.38 -8.58 14.05
C ASP A 98 -5.08 -7.98 14.56
N THR A 99 -5.01 -7.70 15.86
CA THR A 99 -3.80 -7.13 16.51
C THR A 99 -2.57 -8.03 16.42
N SER A 100 -2.77 -9.34 16.24
CA SER A 100 -1.73 -10.34 15.97
C SER A 100 -1.32 -10.40 14.50
N HIS A 101 -2.05 -9.77 13.58
CA HIS A 101 -1.74 -9.78 12.16
C HIS A 101 -0.39 -9.09 11.90
N PRO A 102 0.45 -9.57 10.97
CA PRO A 102 1.75 -8.94 10.67
C PRO A 102 1.62 -7.44 10.36
N PHE A 103 0.54 -7.04 9.69
CA PHE A 103 0.31 -5.63 9.31
C PHE A 103 -0.14 -4.75 10.48
N ALA A 104 -0.54 -5.31 11.62
CA ALA A 104 -0.96 -4.53 12.78
C ALA A 104 0.22 -3.80 13.42
N ASN A 105 1.44 -4.32 13.33
CA ASN A 105 2.60 -3.84 14.10
C ASN A 105 3.69 -3.19 13.22
N ILE A 106 3.28 -2.60 12.10
CA ILE A 106 4.17 -1.82 11.21
C ILE A 106 4.66 -0.58 11.95
N LYS A 107 5.96 -0.28 11.84
CA LYS A 107 6.56 0.91 12.46
C LYS A 107 6.44 2.11 11.53
N LEU A 108 5.89 3.22 12.02
CA LEU A 108 5.87 4.53 11.34
C LEU A 108 5.58 4.46 9.83
N THR A 109 6.62 4.54 9.01
CA THR A 109 6.59 4.65 7.54
C THR A 109 7.18 3.41 6.87
N ASP A 110 7.28 2.30 7.60
CA ASP A 110 7.66 1.03 7.01
C ASP A 110 6.56 0.57 6.04
N ASN A 111 6.98 0.02 4.91
CA ASN A 111 6.11 -0.82 4.09
C ASN A 111 6.26 -2.27 4.54
N ILE A 112 5.19 -3.04 4.38
CA ILE A 112 5.18 -4.48 4.63
C ILE A 112 4.51 -5.19 3.46
N VAL A 113 5.07 -6.33 3.06
CA VAL A 113 4.49 -7.21 2.04
C VAL A 113 4.49 -8.63 2.59
N GLN A 114 3.36 -9.31 2.43
CA GLN A 114 3.19 -10.70 2.82
C GLN A 114 3.01 -11.56 1.57
N PHE A 115 3.89 -12.55 1.41
CA PHE A 115 3.81 -13.52 0.31
C PHE A 115 3.29 -14.85 0.85
N VAL A 116 2.12 -15.26 0.37
CA VAL A 116 1.56 -16.59 0.59
C VAL A 116 1.78 -17.41 -0.68
N SER A 117 2.32 -18.61 -0.53
CA SER A 117 2.57 -19.52 -1.66
C SER A 117 2.40 -20.97 -1.23
N GLN A 118 2.42 -21.91 -2.18
CA GLN A 118 2.36 -23.34 -1.86
C GLN A 118 3.48 -23.80 -0.90
N ARG A 119 4.66 -23.18 -0.95
CA ARG A 119 5.79 -23.50 -0.06
C ARG A 119 5.78 -22.72 1.26
N TYR A 120 5.14 -21.55 1.26
CA TYR A 120 4.98 -20.66 2.41
C TYR A 120 3.49 -20.51 2.73
N ALA A 121 2.78 -21.64 2.87
CA ALA A 121 1.34 -21.65 3.11
C ALA A 121 1.04 -21.46 4.61
N ASP A 122 1.69 -22.25 5.47
CA ASP A 122 1.46 -22.21 6.92
C ASP A 122 2.20 -21.05 7.61
N ASN A 123 3.33 -20.62 7.03
CA ASN A 123 4.13 -19.51 7.53
C ASN A 123 4.51 -18.57 6.36
N PRO A 124 3.67 -17.58 6.04
CA PRO A 124 3.89 -16.65 4.95
C PRO A 124 5.23 -15.89 5.07
N LEU A 125 5.87 -15.60 3.94
CA LEU A 125 7.08 -14.77 3.92
C LEU A 125 6.70 -13.31 4.12
N ILE A 126 7.23 -12.67 5.16
CA ILE A 126 7.02 -11.26 5.45
C ILE A 126 8.29 -10.48 5.11
N VAL A 127 8.14 -9.43 4.29
CA VAL A 127 9.19 -8.46 4.01
C VAL A 127 8.73 -7.11 4.55
N GLN A 128 9.46 -6.56 5.51
CA GLN A 128 9.18 -5.26 6.13
C GLN A 128 10.45 -4.41 6.16
N GLY A 129 10.28 -3.11 5.91
CA GLY A 129 11.33 -2.12 6.10
C GLY A 129 10.89 -0.73 5.64
N PRO A 130 11.78 0.27 5.70
CA PRO A 130 11.46 1.64 5.31
C PRO A 130 10.92 1.69 3.88
N GLY A 131 9.71 2.19 3.72
CA GLY A 131 9.02 2.26 2.42
C GLY A 131 9.40 3.47 1.56
N ALA A 132 9.96 4.50 2.20
CA ALA A 132 10.35 5.75 1.58
C ALA A 132 11.57 6.32 2.32
N GLY A 133 12.38 7.12 1.62
CA GLY A 133 13.55 7.80 2.18
C GLY A 133 14.69 7.88 1.17
N PRO A 134 15.29 9.07 0.93
CA PRO A 134 16.27 9.25 -0.14
C PRO A 134 17.42 8.24 -0.13
N ALA A 135 17.99 7.96 1.04
CA ALA A 135 19.12 7.04 1.17
C ALA A 135 18.74 5.57 0.88
N VAL A 136 17.59 5.11 1.40
CA VAL A 136 17.13 3.72 1.20
C VAL A 136 16.71 3.49 -0.25
N THR A 137 15.96 4.44 -0.82
CA THR A 137 15.57 4.39 -2.24
C THR A 137 16.79 4.42 -3.17
N ALA A 138 17.75 5.30 -2.94
CA ALA A 138 18.99 5.34 -3.72
C ALA A 138 19.79 4.04 -3.60
N GLY A 139 19.83 3.44 -2.40
CA GLY A 139 20.46 2.14 -2.17
C GLY A 139 19.84 1.02 -3.01
N GLY A 140 18.51 0.98 -3.11
CA GLY A 140 17.79 0.03 -3.97
C GLY A 140 18.15 0.16 -5.44
N VAL A 141 18.06 1.39 -5.98
CA VAL A 141 18.43 1.68 -7.39
C VAL A 141 19.89 1.35 -7.67
N PHE A 142 20.80 1.68 -6.74
CA PHE A 142 22.22 1.37 -6.87
C PHE A 142 22.47 -0.15 -6.89
N ALA A 143 21.77 -0.92 -6.05
CA ALA A 143 21.88 -2.37 -6.07
C ALA A 143 21.43 -2.97 -7.41
N ASP A 144 20.39 -2.43 -8.03
CA ASP A 144 19.95 -2.87 -9.36
C ASP A 144 20.95 -2.51 -10.46
N LEU A 145 21.58 -1.34 -10.38
CA LEU A 145 22.68 -0.98 -11.28
C LEU A 145 23.86 -1.97 -11.15
N LEU A 146 24.23 -2.34 -9.92
CA LEU A 146 25.27 -3.34 -9.68
C LEU A 146 24.87 -4.69 -10.28
N ARG A 147 23.63 -5.15 -10.07
CA ARG A 147 23.14 -6.40 -10.67
C ARG A 147 23.22 -6.37 -12.20
N LEU A 148 22.86 -5.26 -12.83
CA LEU A 148 22.97 -5.08 -14.28
C LEU A 148 24.43 -5.13 -14.74
N CYS A 149 25.34 -4.44 -14.06
CA CYS A 149 26.78 -4.48 -14.37
C CYS A 149 27.35 -5.90 -14.28
N ALA A 150 27.02 -6.63 -13.21
CA ALA A 150 27.41 -8.04 -13.06
C ALA A 150 26.85 -8.92 -14.17
N TYR A 151 25.57 -8.76 -14.52
CA TYR A 151 24.94 -9.48 -15.62
C TYR A 151 25.64 -9.24 -16.97
N LEU A 152 26.15 -8.02 -17.18
CA LEU A 152 26.91 -7.64 -18.38
C LEU A 152 28.41 -8.01 -18.30
N GLY A 153 28.86 -8.70 -17.25
CA GLY A 153 30.21 -9.27 -17.15
C GLY A 153 31.21 -8.45 -16.33
N ALA A 154 30.78 -7.40 -15.62
CA ALA A 154 31.64 -6.72 -14.65
C ALA A 154 31.96 -7.65 -13.48
N ARG A 155 33.24 -7.67 -13.05
CA ARG A 155 33.62 -8.24 -11.75
C ARG A 155 33.40 -7.16 -10.68
N LEU A 156 32.42 -7.40 -9.81
CA LEU A 156 32.09 -6.56 -8.66
C LEU A 156 32.75 -7.08 -7.39
#